data_AF-A0A0R1M9V2-F1
#
_entry.id   AF-A0A0R1M9V2-F1
#
_cell.length_a   1.000
_cell.length_b   1.000
_cell.length_c   1.000
_cell.angle_alpha   90.00
_cell.angle_beta   90.00
_cell.angle_gamma   90.00
#
_symmetry.space_group_name_H-M   'P 1'
#
loop_
_entity.id
_entity.type
_entity.pdbx_description
1 polymer ?
#
loop_
_entity_poly.entity_id
_entity_poly.type
_entity_poly.pdbx_seq_one_letter_code
_entity_poly.pdbx_strand_id
1 'polypeptide(L)'
;MDNLEFKNNVLEPLRQVRLGICEKKLIAKKYDSVSAEDKQNFYSAIGEYKGIVQGVFIDRLYDIFVYSLNSEDEDGEKLIDYLKDKKGFKEKRISSFSIKTEEEKHKGEEE
;
A
#
# COMPACT_ATOMS: atom_id res chain seq x y z
N MET A 1 1.64 14.48 -9.08
CA MET A 1 1.85 14.42 -7.62
C MET A 1 3.35 14.48 -7.38
N ASP A 2 3.82 15.48 -6.64
CA ASP A 2 5.23 15.57 -6.24
C ASP A 2 5.53 14.65 -5.03
N ASN A 3 6.81 14.48 -4.70
CA ASN A 3 7.26 13.58 -3.63
C ASN A 3 6.68 13.94 -2.26
N LEU A 4 6.52 15.24 -1.97
CA LEU A 4 6.00 15.71 -0.69
C LEU A 4 4.50 15.43 -0.59
N GLU A 5 3.77 15.64 -1.67
CA GLU A 5 2.35 15.31 -1.78
C GLU A 5 2.12 13.80 -1.67
N PHE A 6 2.95 12.98 -2.32
CA PHE A 6 2.90 11.51 -2.20
C PHE A 6 3.17 11.05 -0.77
N LYS A 7 4.20 11.62 -0.11
CA LYS A 7 4.48 11.33 1.29
C LYS A 7 3.28 11.64 2.18
N ASN A 8 2.72 12.84 2.06
CA ASN A 8 1.64 13.30 2.94
C ASN A 8 0.30 12.59 2.69
N ASN A 9 -0.03 12.28 1.43
CA ASN A 9 -1.33 11.71 1.07
C ASN A 9 -1.33 10.18 1.06
N VAL A 10 -0.18 9.55 0.86
CA VAL A 10 -0.05 8.08 0.74
C VAL A 10 0.76 7.51 1.90
N LEU A 11 2.03 7.90 2.06
CA LEU A 11 2.91 7.27 3.05
C LEU A 11 2.49 7.56 4.50
N GLU A 12 2.05 8.78 4.81
CA GLU A 12 1.62 9.15 6.17
C GLU A 12 0.36 8.40 6.62
N PRO A 13 -0.70 8.27 5.79
CA PRO A 13 -1.81 7.37 6.11
C PRO A 13 -1.37 5.91 6.24
N LEU A 14 -0.53 5.42 5.31
CA LEU A 14 -0.04 4.04 5.35
C LEU A 14 0.80 3.75 6.60
N ARG A 15 1.52 4.72 7.14
CA ARG A 15 2.31 4.55 8.37
C ARG A 15 1.48 4.07 9.56
N GLN A 16 0.19 4.41 9.61
CA GLN A 16 -0.71 4.01 10.70
C GLN A 16 -1.20 2.57 10.58
N VAL A 17 -0.96 1.94 9.42
CA VAL A 17 -1.42 0.59 9.11
C VAL A 17 -0.62 -0.45 9.88
N ARG A 18 -1.34 -1.47 10.35
CA ARG A 18 -0.77 -2.66 10.96
C ARG A 18 -1.18 -3.86 10.14
N LEU A 19 -0.20 -4.46 9.48
CA LEU A 19 -0.38 -5.70 8.75
C LEU A 19 -0.37 -6.88 9.72
N GLY A 20 -1.36 -7.75 9.60
CA GLY A 20 -1.36 -9.05 10.26
C GLY A 20 -0.27 -9.98 9.71
N ILE A 21 -0.09 -11.13 10.38
CA ILE A 21 0.91 -12.13 10.00
C ILE A 21 0.59 -12.73 8.62
N CYS A 22 -0.69 -12.89 8.29
CA CYS A 22 -1.13 -13.44 7.01
C CYS A 22 -0.76 -12.49 5.86
N GLU A 23 -1.07 -11.21 6.00
CA GLU A 23 -0.79 -10.18 5.01
C GLU A 23 0.71 -10.06 4.76
N LYS A 24 1.54 -10.08 5.82
CA LYS A 24 3.01 -10.07 5.68
C LYS A 24 3.53 -11.24 4.85
N LYS A 25 2.96 -12.44 5.01
CA LYS A 25 3.34 -13.63 4.21
C LYS A 25 2.94 -13.46 2.74
N LEU A 26 1.80 -12.83 2.47
CA LEU A 26 1.35 -12.56 1.09
C LEU A 26 2.24 -11.51 0.42
N ILE A 27 2.55 -10.43 1.12
CA ILE A 27 3.41 -9.33 0.63
C ILE A 27 4.81 -9.81 0.30
N ALA A 28 5.36 -10.72 1.10
CA ALA A 28 6.69 -11.28 0.86
C ALA A 28 6.84 -11.90 -0.53
N LYS A 29 5.75 -12.43 -1.10
CA LYS A 29 5.71 -13.01 -2.46
C LYS A 29 5.49 -11.96 -3.56
N LYS A 30 5.24 -10.70 -3.20
CA LYS A 30 4.87 -9.61 -4.11
C LYS A 30 5.93 -8.53 -4.24
N TYR A 31 7.03 -8.58 -3.48
CA TYR A 31 8.13 -7.60 -3.63
C TYR A 31 8.70 -7.54 -5.05
N ASP A 32 8.78 -8.69 -5.72
CA ASP A 32 9.28 -8.78 -7.10
C ASP A 32 8.29 -8.22 -8.13
N SER A 33 7.00 -8.16 -7.81
CA SER A 33 5.98 -7.57 -8.68
C SER A 33 5.93 -6.03 -8.61
N VAL A 34 6.65 -5.41 -7.67
CA VAL A 34 6.69 -3.95 -7.57
C VAL A 34 7.55 -3.38 -8.70
N SER A 35 6.96 -2.48 -9.49
CA SER A 35 7.64 -1.84 -10.61
C SER A 35 8.83 -0.99 -10.15
N ALA A 36 9.80 -0.78 -11.03
CA ALA A 36 10.94 0.09 -10.74
C ALA A 36 10.49 1.53 -10.45
N GLU A 37 9.44 2.00 -11.13
CA GLU A 37 8.86 3.32 -10.93
C GLU A 37 8.24 3.46 -9.54
N ASP A 38 7.44 2.48 -9.10
CA ASP A 38 6.85 2.48 -7.75
C ASP A 38 7.92 2.44 -6.65
N LYS A 39 8.99 1.66 -6.85
CA LYS A 39 10.14 1.64 -5.95
C LYS A 39 10.79 3.01 -5.87
N GLN A 40 11.03 3.65 -7.02
CA GLN A 40 11.64 4.97 -7.07
C GLN A 40 10.76 6.04 -6.39
N ASN A 41 9.45 6.01 -6.65
CA ASN A 41 8.49 6.92 -6.02
C ASN A 41 8.49 6.77 -4.50
N PHE A 42 8.49 5.53 -4.01
CA PHE A 42 8.58 5.24 -2.58
C PHE A 42 9.86 5.83 -1.97
N TYR A 43 11.05 5.50 -2.50
CA TYR A 43 12.30 5.97 -1.92
C TYR A 43 12.47 7.49 -2.03
N SER A 44 11.97 8.09 -3.11
CA SER A 44 11.98 9.55 -3.28
C SER A 44 11.10 10.23 -2.23
N ALA A 45 9.90 9.69 -1.96
CA ALA A 45 9.01 10.19 -0.92
C ALA A 45 9.52 9.90 0.51
N ILE A 46 10.27 8.81 0.72
CA ILE A 46 11.00 8.55 1.98
C ILE A 46 12.03 9.66 2.23
N GLY A 47 12.69 10.16 1.19
CA GLY A 47 13.64 11.27 1.28
C GLY A 47 13.05 12.58 1.83
N GLU A 48 11.73 12.73 1.76
CA GLU A 48 11.00 13.91 2.26
C GLU A 48 10.71 13.86 3.77
N TYR A 49 11.05 12.76 4.46
CA TYR A 49 10.98 12.69 5.93
C TYR A 49 12.13 13.49 6.55
N LYS A 50 11.78 14.45 7.42
CA LYS A 50 12.78 15.22 8.18
C LYS A 50 13.35 14.36 9.31
N GLY A 51 14.67 14.20 9.34
CA GLY A 51 15.41 13.54 10.42
C GLY A 51 15.97 12.16 10.04
N ILE A 52 16.48 11.42 11.04
CA ILE A 52 17.04 10.08 10.82
C ILE A 52 15.90 9.08 10.65
N VAL A 53 15.73 8.60 9.42
CA VAL A 53 14.81 7.52 9.09
C VAL A 53 15.54 6.19 9.33
N GLN A 54 15.08 5.40 10.29
CA GLN A 54 15.70 4.09 10.60
C GLN A 54 15.36 3.06 9.51
N GLY A 55 16.27 2.13 9.23
CA GLY A 55 16.04 1.05 8.25
C GLY A 55 14.75 0.26 8.54
N VAL A 56 14.54 -0.11 9.81
CA VAL A 56 13.32 -0.83 10.25
C VAL A 56 12.03 -0.05 9.95
N PHE A 57 12.08 1.28 9.99
CA PHE A 57 10.94 2.11 9.61
C PHE A 57 10.68 2.02 8.10
N ILE A 58 11.73 2.11 7.29
CA ILE A 58 11.65 2.03 5.83
C ILE A 58 11.12 0.66 5.42
N ASP A 59 11.68 -0.42 5.95
CA ASP A 59 11.28 -1.79 5.64
C ASP A 59 9.79 -2.01 5.98
N ARG A 60 9.39 -1.61 7.20
CA ARG A 60 7.99 -1.74 7.61
C ARG A 60 7.05 -0.92 6.72
N LEU A 61 7.44 0.31 6.38
CA LEU A 61 6.60 1.16 5.53
C LEU A 61 6.56 0.63 4.10
N TYR A 62 7.63 0.00 3.64
CA TYR A 62 7.70 -0.65 2.35
C TYR A 62 6.78 -1.87 2.29
N ASP A 63 6.71 -2.71 3.33
CA ASP A 63 5.74 -3.81 3.42
C ASP A 63 4.31 -3.30 3.21
N ILE A 64 3.95 -2.22 3.90
CA ILE A 64 2.63 -1.60 3.83
C ILE A 64 2.38 -0.97 2.45
N PHE A 65 3.42 -0.41 1.83
CA PHE A 65 3.35 0.11 0.47
C PHE A 65 3.11 -0.99 -0.56
N VAL A 66 3.80 -2.13 -0.43
CA VAL A 66 3.56 -3.28 -1.30
C VAL A 66 2.17 -3.87 -1.06
N TYR A 67 1.70 -3.88 0.17
CA TYR A 67 0.30 -4.20 0.46
C TYR A 67 -0.64 -3.29 -0.31
N SER A 68 -0.48 -1.97 -0.24
CA SER A 68 -1.40 -1.01 -0.88
C SER A 68 -1.42 -1.08 -2.40
N LEU A 69 -0.31 -1.51 -3.03
CA LEU A 69 -0.22 -1.77 -4.47
C LEU A 69 -1.00 -3.01 -4.93
N ASN A 70 -1.22 -3.96 -4.00
CA ASN A 70 -1.78 -5.28 -4.27
C ASN A 70 -3.13 -5.53 -3.59
N SER A 71 -3.55 -4.66 -2.68
CA SER A 71 -4.83 -4.74 -1.99
C SER A 71 -5.89 -3.94 -2.73
N GLU A 72 -7.01 -4.59 -2.99
CA GLU A 72 -8.17 -4.01 -3.66
C GLU A 72 -9.37 -4.08 -2.72
N ASP A 73 -10.34 -3.20 -2.93
CA ASP A 73 -11.64 -3.30 -2.29
C ASP A 73 -12.64 -4.15 -3.11
N GLU A 74 -13.90 -4.12 -2.70
CA GLU A 74 -14.99 -4.83 -3.39
C GLU A 74 -15.22 -4.30 -4.81
N ASP A 75 -14.98 -3.00 -5.05
CA ASP A 75 -15.13 -2.34 -6.35
C ASP A 75 -13.89 -2.56 -7.26
N GLY A 76 -12.83 -3.18 -6.74
CA GLY A 76 -11.56 -3.39 -7.45
C GLY A 76 -10.63 -2.17 -7.41
N GLU A 77 -10.94 -1.15 -6.60
CA GLU A 77 -10.08 0.01 -6.41
C GLU A 77 -8.89 -0.37 -5.52
N LYS A 78 -7.68 -0.07 -5.99
CA LYS A 78 -6.47 -0.31 -5.20
C LYS A 78 -6.34 0.71 -4.09
N LEU A 79 -5.88 0.25 -2.93
CA LEU A 79 -5.65 1.13 -1.77
C LEU A 79 -4.72 2.30 -2.10
N ILE A 80 -3.67 2.06 -2.90
CA ILE A 80 -2.75 3.14 -3.29
C ILE A 80 -3.46 4.24 -4.10
N ASP A 81 -4.36 3.88 -4.99
CA ASP A 81 -5.06 4.82 -5.87
C ASP A 81 -6.14 5.57 -5.10
N TYR A 82 -6.85 4.88 -4.21
CA TYR A 82 -7.73 5.50 -3.23
C TYR A 82 -7.00 6.57 -2.39
N LEU A 83 -5.80 6.27 -1.90
CA LEU A 83 -5.02 7.21 -1.08
C LEU A 83 -4.51 8.41 -1.88
N LYS A 84 -4.12 8.21 -3.14
CA LYS A 84 -3.71 9.29 -4.04
C LYS A 84 -4.87 10.28 -4.27
N ASP A 85 -6.09 9.79 -4.43
CA ASP A 85 -7.27 10.60 -4.75
C ASP A 85 -7.91 11.24 -3.50
N LYS A 86 -8.14 10.46 -2.44
CA LYS A 86 -8.96 10.86 -1.28
C LYS A 86 -8.19 11.44 -0.10
N LYS A 87 -6.85 11.47 -0.16
CA LYS A 87 -5.95 12.01 0.88
C LYS A 87 -6.22 11.37 2.27
N GLY A 88 -6.09 10.05 2.34
CA GLY A 88 -6.25 9.26 3.58
C GLY A 88 -7.57 8.47 3.68
N PHE A 89 -7.85 7.94 4.87
CA PHE A 89 -8.96 7.00 5.13
C PHE A 89 -10.27 7.70 5.57
N LYS A 90 -10.67 8.77 4.90
CA LYS A 90 -11.86 9.54 5.31
C LYS A 90 -13.17 8.83 5.00
N GLU A 91 -13.24 8.14 3.87
CA GLU A 91 -14.47 7.55 3.34
C GLU A 91 -14.47 6.01 3.44
N LYS A 92 -13.32 5.37 3.20
CA LYS A 92 -13.14 3.91 3.31
C LYS A 92 -12.12 3.59 4.40
N ARG A 93 -12.39 2.52 5.15
CA ARG A 93 -11.46 1.99 6.15
C ARG A 93 -10.46 1.09 5.46
N ILE A 94 -9.24 0.99 6.02
CA ILE A 94 -8.25 0.07 5.47
C ILE A 94 -8.71 -1.39 5.46
N SER A 95 -9.56 -1.78 6.42
CA SER A 95 -10.12 -3.13 6.48
C SER A 95 -11.01 -3.49 5.28
N SER A 96 -11.43 -2.51 4.48
CA SER A 96 -12.16 -2.73 3.23
C SER A 96 -11.24 -3.14 2.08
N PHE A 97 -9.92 -3.04 2.25
CA PHE A 97 -8.93 -3.42 1.24
C PHE A 97 -8.23 -4.70 1.66
N SER A 98 -8.18 -5.68 0.77
CA SER A 98 -7.49 -6.95 1.01
C SER A 98 -6.78 -7.45 -0.24
N ILE A 99 -5.72 -8.23 -0.05
CA ILE A 99 -5.09 -8.94 -1.17
C ILE A 99 -5.95 -10.16 -1.45
N LYS A 100 -6.79 -10.09 -2.49
CA LYS A 100 -7.60 -11.23 -2.94
C LYS A 100 -6.66 -12.37 -3.34
N THR A 101 -6.86 -13.53 -2.73
CA THR A 101 -6.16 -14.75 -3.13
C THR A 101 -6.77 -15.30 -4.42
N GLU A 102 -6.01 -16.05 -5.23
CA GLU A 102 -6.51 -16.57 -6.51
C GLU A 102 -7.80 -17.42 -6.36
N GLU A 103 -8.02 -18.00 -5.19
CA GLU A 103 -9.25 -18.74 -4.83
C GLU A 103 -10.51 -17.86 -4.75
N GLU A 104 -10.38 -16.56 -4.45
CA GLU A 104 -11.52 -15.64 -4.36
C GLU A 104 -11.85 -14.96 -5.70
N LYS A 105 -10.89 -14.89 -6.63
CA LYS A 105 -11.13 -14.32 -7.98
C LYS A 105 -12.08 -15.18 -8.82
N HIS A 106 -12.08 -16.49 -8.62
CA HIS A 106 -12.90 -17.43 -9.40
C HIS A 106 -14.35 -17.59 -8.90
N LYS A 107 -14.71 -17.02 -7.75
CA LYS A 107 -16.05 -17.20 -7.17
C LYS A 107 -17.08 -16.14 -7.61
N GLY A 108 -16.65 -15.13 -8.37
CA GLY A 108 -17.49 -14.02 -8.84
C GLY A 108 -17.91 -14.09 -10.32
N GLU A 109 -17.55 -15.16 -11.05
CA GLU A 109 -17.92 -15.35 -12.46
C GLU A 109 -19.05 -16.37 -12.66
N GLU A 110 -19.69 -16.85 -11.59
CA GLU A 110 -20.86 -17.74 -11.65
C GLU A 110 -22.10 -17.09 -10.98
N GLU A 111 -22.65 -16.04 -11.57
CA GLU A 111 -24.08 -15.68 -11.43
C GLU A 111 -24.67 -15.19 -12.76
#